data_AF-A0A951ABJ8-F1
#
_entry.id   AF-A0A951ABJ8-F1
#
_cell.length_a   1.000
_cell.length_b   1.000
_cell.length_c   1.000
_cell.angle_alpha   90.00
_cell.angle_beta   90.00
_cell.angle_gamma   90.00
#
_symmetry.space_group_name_H-M   'P 1'
#
loop_
_entity.id
_entity.type
_entity.pdbx_description
1 polymer ?
#
loop_
_entity_poly.entity_id
_entity_poly.type
_entity_poly.pdbx_seq_one_letter_code
_entity_poly.pdbx_strand_id
1 'polypeptide(L)' 'GIDRARYEELLPTMASQALGSGSPANNPRIPTADEIIDLYRRVYA' A
#
# COMPACT_ATOMS: atom_id res chain seq x y z
N GLY A 1 19.42 0.34 -1.73
CA GLY A 1 18.07 0.31 -1.14
C GLY A 1 17.09 1.02 -2.07
N ILE A 2 15.80 1.07 -1.70
CA ILE A 2 14.80 1.89 -2.40
C ILE A 2 14.90 3.32 -1.86
N ASP A 3 14.91 4.34 -2.73
CA ASP A 3 14.93 5.74 -2.32
C ASP A 3 13.65 6.11 -1.54
N ARG A 4 13.79 6.78 -0.38
CA ARG A 4 12.66 7.07 0.51
C ARG A 4 11.67 8.05 -0.12
N ALA A 5 12.16 9.10 -0.78
CA ALA A 5 11.28 10.11 -1.37
C ALA A 5 10.46 9.52 -2.51
N ARG A 6 11.11 8.75 -3.38
CA ARG A 6 10.46 8.02 -4.47
C ARG A 6 9.48 6.97 -3.96
N TYR A 7 9.81 6.27 -2.87
CA TYR A 7 8.92 5.30 -2.25
C TYR A 7 7.64 5.96 -1.73
N GLU A 8 7.77 7.03 -0.93
CA GLU A 8 6.62 7.78 -0.40
C GLU A 8 5.73 8.35 -1.51
N GLU A 9 6.34 8.90 -2.57
CA GLU A 9 5.62 9.42 -3.74
C GLU A 9 4.74 8.36 -4.41
N LEU A 10 5.19 7.09 -4.41
CA LEU A 10 4.51 5.99 -5.07
C LEU A 10 3.43 5.32 -4.21
N LEU A 11 3.39 5.56 -2.90
CA LEU A 11 2.46 4.89 -1.99
C LEU A 11 0.97 5.02 -2.39
N PRO A 12 0.47 6.19 -2.83
CA PRO A 12 -0.92 6.30 -3.27
C PRO A 12 -1.23 5.41 -4.48
N THR A 13 -0.31 5.38 -5.46
CA THR A 13 -0.43 4.52 -6.65
C THR A 13 -0.41 3.04 -6.26
N MET A 14 0.53 2.64 -5.40
CA MET A 14 0.64 1.26 -4.93
C MET A 14 -0.60 0.81 -4.15
N ALA A 15 -1.15 1.67 -3.29
CA ALA A 15 -2.37 1.38 -2.55
C ALA A 15 -3.58 1.22 -3.48
N SER A 16 -3.73 2.12 -4.46
CA SER A 16 -4.79 2.01 -5.48
C SER A 16 -4.67 0.72 -6.30
N GLN A 17 -3.44 0.34 -6.70
CA GLN A 17 -3.19 -0.89 -7.44
C GLN A 17 -3.46 -2.14 -6.58
N ALA A 18 -3.07 -2.12 -5.30
CA ALA A 18 -3.34 -3.20 -4.36
C ALA A 18 -4.86 -3.40 -4.20
N LEU A 19 -5.62 -2.32 -4.04
CA LEU A 19 -7.09 -2.37 -4.00
C LEU A 19 -7.70 -2.90 -5.31
N GLY A 20 -7.21 -2.43 -6.46
CA GLY A 20 -7.69 -2.85 -7.78
C GLY A 20 -7.26 -4.25 -8.22
N SER A 21 -6.34 -4.90 -7.51
CA SER A 21 -5.79 -6.22 -7.90
C SER A 21 -6.76 -7.38 -7.74
N GLY A 22 -7.89 -7.19 -7.05
CA GLY A 22 -8.84 -8.26 -6.70
C GLY A 22 -8.40 -9.13 -5.51
N SER A 23 -7.10 -9.12 -5.14
CA SER A 23 -6.59 -9.83 -3.96
C SER A 23 -7.18 -9.39 -2.61
N PRO A 24 -7.63 -8.13 -2.40
CA PRO A 24 -8.26 -7.75 -1.13
C PRO A 24 -9.51 -8.57 -0.79
N ALA A 25 -10.21 -9.13 -1.78
CA ALA A 25 -11.38 -10.00 -1.55
C ALA A 25 -11.02 -11.33 -0.86
N ASN A 26 -9.73 -11.71 -0.84
CA ASN A 26 -9.24 -12.88 -0.11
C ASN A 26 -8.90 -12.57 1.36
N ASN A 27 -8.94 -11.30 1.76
CA ASN A 27 -8.69 -10.89 3.14
C ASN A 27 -10.02 -10.87 3.91
N PRO A 28 -10.11 -11.45 5.14
CA PRO A 28 -11.31 -11.36 5.98
C PRO A 28 -11.74 -9.92 6.27
N ARG A 29 -10.85 -8.96 6.07
CA ARG A 29 -11.14 -7.53 6.12
C ARG A 29 -10.54 -6.84 4.90
N ILE A 30 -11.38 -6.17 4.12
CA ILE A 30 -10.93 -5.30 3.03
C ILE A 30 -10.33 -4.03 3.66
N PRO A 31 -9.04 -3.73 3.43
CA PRO A 31 -8.41 -2.52 3.97
C PRO A 31 -8.81 -1.27 3.16
N THR A 32 -8.62 -0.09 3.75
CA THR A 32 -8.67 1.19 3.02
C THR A 32 -7.33 1.48 2.34
N ALA A 33 -7.30 2.46 1.42
CA ALA A 33 -6.04 2.89 0.79
C ALA A 33 -5.04 3.42 1.83
N ASP A 34 -5.51 4.24 2.78
CA ASP A 34 -4.66 4.80 3.84
C ASP A 34 -4.09 3.71 4.75
N GLU A 35 -4.86 2.67 5.04
CA GLU A 35 -4.37 1.52 5.83
C GLU A 35 -3.27 0.75 5.10
N ILE A 36 -3.38 0.59 3.78
CA ILE A 36 -2.32 -0.02 2.96
C ILE A 36 -1.06 0.87 2.95
N ILE A 37 -1.22 2.19 2.80
CA ILE A 37 -0.12 3.16 2.84
C ILE A 37 0.60 3.09 4.19
N ASP A 38 -0.13 3.06 5.29
CA ASP A 38 0.43 2.96 6.63
C ASP A 38 1.21 1.65 6.83
N LEU A 39 0.71 0.54 6.27
CA LEU A 39 1.45 -0.74 6.28
C LEU A 39 2.76 -0.61 5.49
N TYR A 40 2.74 0.00 4.31
CA TYR A 40 3.95 0.22 3.52
C TYR A 40 4.98 1.09 4.27
N ARG A 41 4.54 2.18 4.91
CA ARG A 41 5.40 3.02 5.76
C ARG A 41 6.04 2.23 6.91
N ARG A 42 5.27 1.37 7.57
CA ARG A 42 5.76 0.53 8.68
C ARG A 42 6.80 -0.50 8.23
N VAL A 43 6.64 -1.06 7.02
CA VAL A 43 7.57 -2.07 6.48
C VAL A 43 8.87 -1.44 5.99
N TYR A 44 8.83 -0.20 5.51
CA TYR A 44 10.02 0.52 5.04
C TYR A 44 10.90 1.05 6.18
N ALA A 45 10.33 1.35 7.35
CA ALA A 45 11.02 1.90 8.52
C ALA A 45 12.08 0.94 9.09
#